data_AF-A0A1I9GAF5-F1
#
_entry.id   AF-A0A1I9GAF5-F1
#
_cell.length_a   1.000
_cell.length_b   1.000
_cell.length_c   1.000
_cell.angle_alpha   90.00
_cell.angle_beta   90.00
_cell.angle_gamma   90.00
#
_symmetry.space_group_name_H-M   'P 1'
#
loop_
_entity.id
_entity.type
_entity.pdbx_description
1 polymer ?
#
loop_
_entity_poly.entity_id
_entity_poly.type
_entity_poly.pdbx_seq_one_letter_code
_entity_poly.pdbx_strand_id
1 'polypeptide(L)'
;VNKVGTTYTFPALREYSFDRRGQNMKALRRTHQETNCTVVYLDKCMSHKQCSRQCLILGASMLRWFHTGCCECIGHTCLPYGSTTARCKYCTDFDNSLMFARQTEL
;
A
#
# COMPACT_ATOMS: atom_id res chain seq x y z
N VAL A 1 -13.34 18.87 2.21
CA VAL A 1 -12.97 17.44 2.31
C VAL A 1 -11.47 17.32 2.10
N ASN A 2 -10.69 17.01 3.14
CA ASN A 2 -9.23 16.94 3.05
C ASN A 2 -8.82 15.72 2.21
N LYS A 3 -8.22 15.95 1.05
CA LYS A 3 -7.71 14.88 0.17
C LYS A 3 -6.43 14.32 0.81
N VAL A 4 -6.54 13.16 1.48
CA VAL A 4 -5.41 12.52 2.19
C VAL A 4 -4.54 11.69 1.23
N GLY A 5 -5.09 11.29 0.09
CA GLY A 5 -4.41 10.50 -0.93
C GLY A 5 -5.26 10.23 -2.16
N THR A 6 -4.73 9.39 -3.03
CA THR A 6 -5.39 8.90 -4.25
C THR A 6 -5.93 7.49 -4.01
N THR A 7 -7.25 7.31 -4.15
CA THR A 7 -7.89 6.00 -4.07
C THR A 7 -7.86 5.31 -5.43
N TYR A 8 -7.43 4.05 -5.46
CA TYR A 8 -7.45 3.20 -6.64
C TYR A 8 -8.26 1.95 -6.36
N THR A 9 -9.11 1.57 -7.30
CA THR A 9 -10.00 0.43 -7.19
C THR A 9 -9.87 -0.44 -8.42
N PHE A 10 -9.70 -1.75 -8.23
CA PHE A 10 -9.48 -2.71 -9.31
C PHE A 10 -10.05 -4.09 -8.95
N PRO A 11 -10.38 -4.93 -9.95
CA PRO A 11 -10.84 -6.29 -9.69
C PRO A 11 -9.74 -7.11 -9.00
N ALA A 12 -10.00 -7.60 -7.79
CA ALA A 12 -8.99 -8.21 -6.92
C ALA A 12 -8.28 -9.39 -7.60
N LEU A 13 -9.03 -10.29 -8.25
CA LEU A 13 -8.47 -11.46 -8.94
C LEU A 13 -7.68 -11.13 -10.20
N ARG A 14 -8.11 -10.11 -10.95
CA ARG A 14 -7.43 -9.75 -12.21
C ARG A 14 -6.01 -9.31 -11.93
N GLU A 15 -5.82 -8.45 -10.93
CA GLU A 15 -4.50 -7.96 -10.53
C GLU A 15 -3.68 -9.07 -9.83
N TYR A 16 -4.29 -9.89 -8.97
CA TYR A 16 -3.60 -10.99 -8.30
C TYR A 16 -3.09 -12.06 -9.29
N SER A 17 -3.87 -12.38 -10.34
CA SER A 17 -3.48 -13.37 -11.35
C SER A 17 -2.24 -12.96 -12.17
N PHE A 18 -1.92 -11.67 -12.20
CA PHE A 18 -0.74 -11.14 -12.89
C PHE A 18 0.54 -11.27 -12.04
N ASP A 19 0.42 -11.39 -10.73
CA ASP A 19 1.55 -11.61 -9.82
C ASP A 19 1.90 -13.12 -9.80
N ARG A 20 3.09 -13.49 -10.29
CA ARG A 20 3.51 -14.88 -10.60
C ARG A 20 3.57 -15.86 -9.40
N ARG A 21 3.04 -15.47 -8.23
CA ARG A 21 3.05 -16.24 -6.97
C ARG A 21 1.76 -17.03 -6.72
N GLY A 22 0.82 -17.06 -7.66
CA GLY A 22 -0.49 -17.69 -7.49
C GLY A 22 -0.46 -19.21 -7.34
N GLN A 23 -0.18 -19.71 -6.13
CA GLN A 23 -0.52 -21.08 -5.75
C GLN A 23 -2.04 -21.15 -5.48
N ASN A 24 -2.72 -22.02 -6.22
CA ASN A 24 -4.13 -22.44 -6.05
C ASN A 24 -5.25 -21.41 -6.39
N MET A 25 -5.26 -20.97 -7.65
CA MET A 25 -6.25 -20.06 -8.28
C MET A 25 -7.73 -20.50 -8.18
N LYS A 26 -8.01 -21.80 -7.95
CA LYS A 26 -9.38 -22.35 -8.06
C LYS A 26 -10.27 -21.96 -6.88
N ALA A 27 -9.74 -21.96 -5.66
CA ALA A 27 -10.49 -21.58 -4.46
C ALA A 27 -10.75 -20.06 -4.43
N LEU A 28 -9.74 -19.28 -4.80
CA LEU A 28 -9.78 -17.81 -4.81
C LEU A 28 -10.78 -17.24 -5.83
N ARG A 29 -10.92 -17.91 -6.99
CA ARG A 29 -11.87 -17.53 -8.02
C ARG A 29 -13.31 -17.50 -7.54
N ARG A 30 -13.71 -18.44 -6.66
CA ARG A 30 -15.10 -18.51 -6.16
C ARG A 30 -15.43 -17.39 -5.17
N THR A 31 -14.46 -16.89 -4.42
CA THR A 31 -14.69 -15.87 -3.37
C THR A 31 -14.51 -14.45 -3.87
N HIS A 32 -13.69 -14.22 -4.91
CA HIS A 32 -13.30 -12.88 -5.34
C HIS A 32 -13.62 -12.55 -6.81
N GLN A 33 -14.48 -13.34 -7.49
CA GLN A 33 -14.79 -13.19 -8.92
C GLN A 33 -15.24 -11.78 -9.32
N GLU A 34 -15.90 -11.06 -8.41
CA GLU A 34 -16.46 -9.73 -8.63
C GLU A 34 -16.06 -8.71 -7.55
N THR A 35 -15.17 -9.07 -6.63
CA THR A 35 -14.77 -8.15 -5.56
C THR A 35 -13.76 -7.14 -6.08
N ASN A 36 -14.07 -5.86 -5.89
CA ASN A 36 -13.13 -4.79 -6.13
C ASN A 36 -12.21 -4.61 -4.91
N CYS A 37 -10.90 -4.70 -5.13
CA CYS A 37 -9.89 -4.29 -4.18
C CYS A 37 -9.74 -2.77 -4.23
N THR A 38 -9.75 -2.13 -3.07
CA THR A 38 -9.52 -0.68 -2.94
C THR A 38 -8.26 -0.43 -2.14
N VAL A 39 -7.39 0.42 -2.69
CA VAL A 39 -6.13 0.83 -2.07
C VAL A 39 -6.07 2.36 -2.10
N VAL A 40 -5.71 2.96 -0.96
CA VAL A 40 -5.46 4.40 -0.87
C VAL A 40 -3.95 4.62 -0.83
N TYR A 41 -3.44 5.35 -1.82
CA TYR A 41 -2.04 5.79 -1.88
C TYR A 41 -1.96 7.19 -1.27
N LEU A 42 -1.23 7.34 -0.16
CA LEU A 42 -1.11 8.65 0.48
C LEU A 42 -0.14 9.53 -0.32
N ASP A 43 -0.59 10.75 -0.64
CA ASP A 43 0.17 11.66 -1.51
C ASP A 43 1.38 12.28 -0.80
N LYS A 44 1.43 12.20 0.55
CA LYS A 44 2.53 12.69 1.38
C LYS A 44 3.42 11.54 1.86
N CYS A 45 4.72 11.74 1.77
CA CYS A 45 5.69 10.83 2.38
C CYS A 45 5.64 10.96 3.89
N MET A 46 5.64 9.83 4.58
CA MET A 46 5.49 9.79 6.03
C MET A 46 6.21 8.60 6.65
N SER A 47 6.44 8.68 7.96
CA SER A 47 7.00 7.56 8.72
C SER A 47 6.03 6.38 8.80
N HIS A 48 6.56 5.18 9.03
CA HIS A 48 5.75 3.97 9.24
C HIS A 48 4.67 4.17 10.33
N LYS A 49 4.99 4.87 11.41
CA LYS A 49 4.04 5.18 12.51
C LYS A 49 2.90 6.09 12.05
N GLN A 50 3.19 7.10 11.23
CA GLN A 50 2.16 7.96 10.65
C GLN A 50 1.30 7.20 9.64
N CYS A 51 1.92 6.37 8.80
CA CYS A 51 1.22 5.50 7.86
C CYS A 51 0.24 4.57 8.57
N SER A 52 0.69 3.89 9.63
CA SER A 52 -0.15 3.03 10.46
C SER A 52 -1.36 3.75 11.05
N ARG A 53 -1.16 4.96 11.60
CA ARG A 53 -2.28 5.76 12.11
C ARG A 53 -3.27 6.13 11.01
N GLN A 54 -2.79 6.52 9.83
CA GLN A 54 -3.70 6.91 8.76
C GLN A 54 -4.45 5.74 8.15
N CYS A 55 -3.81 4.60 7.94
CA CYS A 55 -4.52 3.41 7.46
C CYS A 55 -5.57 2.93 8.47
N LEU A 56 -5.30 3.05 9.77
CA LEU A 56 -6.28 2.76 10.81
C LEU A 56 -7.50 3.70 10.73
N ILE A 57 -7.27 5.02 10.60
CA ILE A 57 -8.34 6.02 10.46
C ILE A 57 -9.17 5.78 9.19
N LEU A 58 -8.52 5.35 8.11
CA LEU A 58 -9.17 5.02 6.84
C LEU A 58 -9.93 3.67 6.87
N GLY A 59 -9.83 2.90 7.95
CA GLY A 59 -10.47 1.59 8.06
C GLY A 59 -9.84 0.54 7.14
N ALA A 60 -8.58 0.71 6.76
CA ALA A 60 -7.85 -0.29 6.00
C ALA A 60 -7.52 -1.49 6.90
N SER A 61 -7.69 -2.70 6.37
CA SER A 61 -7.37 -3.93 7.10
C SER A 61 -5.88 -4.24 7.07
N MET A 62 -5.18 -3.69 6.09
CA MET A 62 -3.76 -3.93 5.86
C MET A 62 -3.08 -2.63 5.45
N LEU A 63 -1.78 -2.54 5.68
CA LEU A 63 -0.96 -1.42 5.23
C LEU A 63 0.31 -1.93 4.58
N ARG A 64 0.85 -1.13 3.67
CA ARG A 64 2.20 -1.28 3.17
C ARG A 64 2.92 0.06 3.27
N TRP A 65 4.11 0.02 3.83
CA TRP A 65 4.99 1.16 3.90
C TRP A 65 6.31 0.79 3.25
N PHE A 66 6.86 1.72 2.47
CA PHE A 66 8.17 1.56 1.84
C PHE A 66 9.17 2.46 2.55
N HIS A 67 10.45 2.07 2.55
CA HIS A 67 11.54 2.88 3.09
C HIS A 67 11.66 4.26 2.44
N THR A 68 11.08 4.45 1.26
CA THR A 68 10.94 5.75 0.57
C THR A 68 9.92 6.70 1.23
N GLY A 69 9.16 6.24 2.23
CA GLY A 69 8.09 6.99 2.89
C GLY A 69 6.73 6.86 2.20
N CYS A 70 6.63 6.09 1.11
CA CYS A 70 5.35 5.77 0.46
C CYS A 70 4.48 4.91 1.40
N CYS A 71 3.21 5.29 1.53
CA CYS A 71 2.23 4.61 2.37
C CYS A 71 1.01 4.21 1.55
N GLU A 72 0.63 2.94 1.66
CA GLU A 72 -0.51 2.35 1.00
C GLU A 72 -1.42 1.70 2.03
N CYS A 73 -2.68 2.13 2.04
CA CYS A 73 -3.71 1.58 2.91
C CYS A 73 -4.58 0.64 2.09
N ILE A 74 -4.58 -0.65 2.45
CA ILE A 74 -5.14 -1.74 1.66
C ILE A 74 -6.43 -2.23 2.32
N GLY A 75 -7.52 -2.25 1.54
CA GLY A 75 -8.83 -2.71 2.00
C GLY A 75 -8.93 -4.23 2.17
N HIS A 76 -9.95 -4.66 2.92
CA HIS A 76 -10.18 -6.06 3.28
C HIS A 76 -10.57 -6.95 2.09
N THR A 77 -11.05 -6.35 1.00
CA THR A 77 -11.44 -7.05 -0.22
C THR A 77 -10.24 -7.42 -1.10
N CYS A 78 -9.05 -6.96 -0.75
CA CYS A 78 -7.83 -7.25 -1.47
C CYS A 78 -7.32 -8.64 -1.13
N LEU A 79 -6.93 -9.39 -2.15
CA LEU A 79 -6.09 -10.59 -2.03
C LEU A 79 -4.74 -10.18 -1.43
N PRO A 80 -3.96 -11.09 -0.80
CA PRO A 80 -3.25 -10.86 0.46
C PRO A 80 -2.27 -9.67 0.52
N TYR A 81 -1.99 -8.99 -0.59
CA TYR A 81 -1.14 -7.82 -0.63
C TYR A 81 -1.65 -6.70 -1.57
N GLY A 82 -2.85 -6.76 -2.16
CA GLY A 82 -3.25 -5.80 -3.20
C GLY A 82 -2.30 -5.84 -4.41
N SER A 83 -2.13 -4.73 -5.14
CA SER A 83 -1.14 -4.64 -6.24
C SER A 83 0.28 -4.60 -5.67
N THR A 84 1.25 -5.23 -6.34
CA THR A 84 2.68 -5.18 -5.97
C THR A 84 3.38 -3.91 -6.45
N THR A 85 2.69 -3.09 -7.24
CA THR A 85 3.23 -1.83 -7.77
C THR A 85 3.03 -0.70 -6.77
N ALA A 86 4.14 -0.11 -6.32
CA ALA A 86 4.11 1.15 -5.57
C ALA A 86 3.63 2.27 -6.51
N ARG A 87 2.51 2.94 -6.18
CA ARG A 87 1.95 4.00 -7.05
C ARG A 87 2.00 5.40 -6.42
N CYS A 88 2.68 5.55 -5.29
CA CYS A 88 2.93 6.88 -4.71
C CYS A 88 3.73 7.73 -5.69
N LYS A 89 3.18 8.89 -6.07
CA LYS A 89 3.78 9.78 -7.09
C LYS A 89 4.94 10.64 -6.58
N TYR A 90 5.01 10.89 -5.27
CA TYR A 90 5.83 11.99 -4.71
C TYR A 90 6.92 11.55 -3.74
N CYS A 91 7.06 10.24 -3.51
CA CYS A 91 8.10 9.69 -2.65
C CYS A 91 9.16 9.03 -3.52
N THR A 92 10.02 9.85 -4.12
CA THR A 92 11.34 9.39 -4.58
C THR A 92 12.10 8.86 -3.36
N ASP A 93 13.04 7.93 -3.53
CA ASP A 93 14.00 7.56 -2.48
C ASP A 93 14.50 8.84 -1.80
N PHE A 94 13.93 9.17 -0.64
CA PHE A 94 14.38 10.31 0.15
C PHE A 94 15.67 9.85 0.80
N ASP A 95 16.73 9.99 0.00
CA ASP A 95 18.06 10.42 0.38
C ASP A 95 18.50 9.93 1.78
N ASN A 96 19.35 8.91 1.73
CA ASN A 96 20.16 8.41 2.82
C ASN A 96 21.05 9.48 3.50
N SER A 97 21.04 10.75 3.07
CA SER A 97 21.93 11.77 3.64
C SER A 97 21.38 12.46 4.89
N LEU A 98 20.09 12.28 5.25
CA LEU A 98 19.51 12.85 6.48
C LEU A 98 19.32 11.85 7.64
N MET A 99 19.46 10.54 7.40
CA MET A 99 19.46 9.54 8.48
C MET A 99 20.86 9.27 9.05
N PHE A 100 21.94 9.54 8.32
CA PHE A 100 23.31 9.49 8.89
C PHE A 100 23.70 10.76 9.66
N ALA A 101 23.06 11.91 9.42
CA ALA A 101 23.39 13.15 10.11
C ALA A 101 22.93 13.21 11.59
N ARG A 102 22.25 12.17 12.10
CA ARG A 102 21.82 12.07 13.50
C ARG A 102 22.46 10.91 14.27
N GLN A 103 23.54 10.31 13.76
CA GLN A 103 24.22 9.20 14.45
C GLN A 103 25.70 9.47 14.76
N THR A 104 26.24 10.67 14.50
CA THR A 104 27.65 11.03 14.81
C THR A 104 27.80 12.25 15.70
N GLU A 105 26.98 12.36 16.74
CA GLU A 105 27.38 13.12 17.94
C GLU A 105 27.74 12.11 19.03
N LEU A 106 29.01 11.73 19.04
CA LEU A 106 29.74 11.05 20.11
C LEU A 106 31.09 11.74 20.27
#